data_AF-A0A9W3K0G3-F1
#
_entry.id   AF-A0A9W3K0G3-F1
#
_cell.length_a   1.000
_cell.length_b   1.000
_cell.length_c   1.000
_cell.angle_alpha   90.00
_cell.angle_beta   90.00
_cell.angle_gamma   90.00
#
_symmetry.space_group_name_H-M   'P 1'
#
loop_
_entity.id
_entity.type
_entity.pdbx_description
1 polymer ?
#
loop_
_entity_poly.entity_id
_entity_poly.type
_entity_poly.pdbx_seq_one_letter_code
_entity_poly.pdbx_strand_id
1 'polypeptide(L)'
;MTERAMGVTRACGLVGISRSLFHYESRRRIDDEALTGRMMAIAAQKRRYGYRRIHVLLQRDGCFANHKRIWRLYSKAGLSVHKRRRKRIAAVERTPLPLSAKRRPFSISAPIQSTFPRALKYPF
;
A
#
# COMPACT_ATOMS: atom_id res chain seq x y z
N MET A 1 32.65 42.06 -8.52
CA MET A 1 31.18 42.06 -8.72
C MET A 1 30.59 43.02 -7.71
N THR A 2 30.02 44.13 -8.15
CA THR A 2 29.50 45.18 -7.28
C THR A 2 28.08 44.83 -6.82
N GLU A 3 27.93 44.41 -5.56
CA GLU A 3 26.63 44.25 -4.92
C GLU A 3 26.04 45.64 -4.66
N ARG A 4 25.21 46.12 -5.58
CA ARG A 4 24.40 47.32 -5.35
C ARG A 4 23.16 46.91 -4.54
N ALA A 5 22.96 47.53 -3.39
CA ALA A 5 21.72 47.39 -2.60
C ALA A 5 20.54 47.99 -3.38
N MET A 6 19.90 47.17 -4.21
CA MET A 6 18.78 47.57 -5.06
C MET A 6 17.47 47.18 -4.37
N GLY A 7 16.52 48.12 -4.29
CA GLY A 7 15.17 47.82 -3.83
C GLY A 7 14.47 46.80 -4.74
N VAL A 8 13.61 45.96 -4.15
CA VAL A 8 12.92 44.84 -4.83
C VAL A 8 12.26 45.26 -6.14
N THR A 9 11.65 46.45 -6.21
CA THR A 9 11.04 46.99 -7.43
C THR A 9 12.04 47.16 -8.57
N ARG A 10 13.22 47.72 -8.28
CA ARG A 10 14.26 47.99 -9.29
C ARG A 10 14.94 46.70 -9.73
N ALA A 11 15.16 45.78 -8.79
CA ALA A 11 15.69 44.45 -9.08
C ALA A 11 14.73 43.62 -9.96
N CYS A 12 13.44 43.55 -9.61
CA CYS A 12 12.44 42.82 -10.40
C CYS A 12 12.28 43.41 -11.82
N GLY A 13 12.33 44.74 -11.95
CA GLY A 13 12.29 45.42 -13.25
C GLY A 13 13.48 45.09 -14.15
N LEU A 14 14.69 44.97 -13.59
CA LEU A 14 15.88 44.58 -14.34
C LEU A 14 15.88 43.12 -14.79
N VAL A 15 15.38 42.22 -13.93
CA VAL A 15 15.34 40.77 -14.20
C VAL A 15 14.12 40.39 -15.06
N GLY A 16 13.12 41.27 -15.18
CA GLY A 16 11.91 41.01 -15.97
C GLY A 16 10.90 40.08 -15.29
N ILE A 17 10.98 39.93 -13.97
CA ILE A 17 10.03 39.13 -13.18
C ILE A 17 9.00 40.01 -12.49
N SER A 18 7.78 39.49 -12.29
CA SER A 18 6.77 40.21 -11.52
C SER A 18 7.08 40.19 -10.03
N ARG A 19 6.73 41.27 -9.31
CA ARG A 19 6.88 41.33 -7.84
C ARG A 19 6.11 40.21 -7.13
N SER A 20 4.96 39.81 -7.67
CA SER A 20 4.17 38.69 -7.14
C SER A 20 4.91 37.35 -7.25
N LEU A 21 5.66 37.14 -8.34
CA LEU A 21 6.50 35.95 -8.51
C LEU A 21 7.69 35.99 -7.53
N PHE A 22 8.27 37.17 -7.30
CA PHE A 22 9.36 37.33 -6.32
C PHE A 22 8.92 37.00 -4.89
N HIS A 23 7.70 37.38 -4.51
CA HIS A 23 7.12 37.06 -3.19
C HIS A 23 6.41 35.69 -3.14
N TYR A 24 6.37 34.94 -4.24
CA TYR A 24 5.64 33.68 -4.27
C TYR A 24 6.41 32.60 -3.50
N GLU A 25 5.90 32.27 -2.32
CA GLU A 25 6.35 31.10 -1.56
C GLU A 25 5.38 29.93 -1.76
N SER A 26 5.91 28.79 -2.18
CA SER A 26 5.10 27.60 -2.37
C SER A 26 4.63 27.02 -1.02
N ARG A 27 3.37 27.26 -0.64
CA ARG A 27 2.76 26.71 0.59
C ARG A 27 2.80 25.18 0.68
N ARG A 28 2.90 24.51 -0.48
CA ARG A 28 3.01 23.04 -0.58
C ARG A 28 4.15 22.44 0.25
N ARG A 29 5.27 23.15 0.39
CA ARG A 29 6.45 22.64 1.14
C ARG A 29 6.15 22.45 2.63
N ILE A 30 5.45 23.41 3.24
CA ILE A 30 5.13 23.39 4.67
C ILE A 30 4.18 22.22 4.98
N ASP A 31 3.14 22.04 4.17
CA ASP A 31 2.19 20.92 4.33
C ASP A 31 2.86 19.56 4.07
N ASP A 32 3.84 19.52 3.15
CA ASP A 32 4.58 18.31 2.83
C ASP A 32 5.47 17.86 3.99
N GLU A 33 6.12 18.78 4.72
CA GLU A 33 6.96 18.45 5.87
C GLU A 33 6.15 17.84 7.02
N ALA A 34 5.02 18.45 7.39
CA ALA A 34 4.13 17.93 8.42
C ALA A 34 3.57 16.53 8.07
N LEU A 35 3.23 16.31 6.79
CA LEU A 35 2.77 15.01 6.31
C LEU A 35 3.89 13.97 6.31
N THR A 36 5.11 14.37 5.94
CA THR A 36 6.28 13.49 5.90
C THR A 36 6.67 13.04 7.31
N GLY A 37 6.63 13.94 8.30
CA GLY A 37 6.87 13.60 9.70
C GLY A 37 5.90 12.54 10.23
N ARG A 38 4.60 12.69 9.96
CA ARG A 38 3.58 11.68 10.32
C ARG A 38 3.80 10.35 9.60
N MET A 39 4.13 10.37 8.31
CA MET A 39 4.48 9.16 7.57
C MET A 39 5.68 8.42 8.17
N MET A 40 6.73 9.15 8.55
CA MET A 40 7.92 8.57 9.18
C MET A 40 7.58 7.95 10.54
N ALA A 41 6.75 8.59 11.36
CA ALA A 41 6.31 8.03 12.64
C ALA A 41 5.57 6.69 12.46
N ILE A 42 4.64 6.61 11.52
CA ILE A 42 3.91 5.37 11.19
C ILE A 42 4.87 4.30 10.66
N ALA A 43 5.81 4.69 9.80
CA ALA A 43 6.78 3.77 9.21
C ALA A 43 7.79 3.24 10.24
N ALA A 44 8.18 4.06 11.22
CA ALA A 44 9.04 3.66 12.33
C ALA A 44 8.36 2.58 13.19
N GLN A 45 7.06 2.73 13.45
CA GLN A 45 6.30 1.72 14.21
C GLN A 45 6.11 0.41 13.43
N LYS A 46 5.98 0.47 12.10
CA LYS A 46 5.67 -0.69 11.24
C LYS A 46 6.55 -0.73 10.00
N ARG A 47 7.81 -1.19 10.12
CA ARG A 47 8.81 -1.22 9.03
C ARG A 47 8.36 -1.92 7.73
N ARG A 48 7.44 -2.89 7.79
CA ARG A 48 6.97 -3.63 6.60
C ARG A 48 5.85 -2.94 5.81
N TYR A 49 5.34 -1.79 6.29
CA TYR A 49 4.23 -1.12 5.62
C TYR A 49 4.69 -0.33 4.40
N GLY A 50 4.05 -0.59 3.26
CA GLY A 50 4.19 0.20 2.05
C GLY A 50 3.27 1.42 2.05
N TYR A 51 3.47 2.33 1.09
CA TYR A 51 2.71 3.58 0.96
C TYR A 51 1.18 3.38 0.95
N ARG A 52 0.66 2.28 0.37
CA ARG A 52 -0.78 1.98 0.37
C ARG A 52 -1.34 1.76 1.78
N ARG A 53 -0.59 1.10 2.65
CA ARG A 53 -1.03 0.85 4.03
C ARG A 53 -0.91 2.11 4.89
N ILE A 54 0.15 2.88 4.67
CA ILE A 54 0.37 4.18 5.31
C ILE A 54 -0.73 5.17 4.91
N HIS A 55 -1.17 5.20 3.64
CA HIS A 55 -2.29 6.03 3.17
C HIS A 55 -3.57 5.76 3.96
N VAL A 56 -3.93 4.49 4.19
CA VAL A 56 -5.13 4.12 4.95
C VAL A 56 -5.03 4.55 6.41
N LEU A 57 -3.84 4.46 7.02
CA LEU A 57 -3.63 4.91 8.39
C LEU A 57 -3.74 6.43 8.49
N LEU A 58 -3.10 7.16 7.58
CA LEU A 58 -3.23 8.61 7.49
C LEU A 58 -4.68 9.05 7.31
N GLN A 59 -5.46 8.32 6.51
CA GLN A 59 -6.88 8.61 6.32
C GLN A 59 -7.71 8.40 7.60
N ARG A 60 -7.33 7.44 8.44
CA ARG A 60 -7.94 7.22 9.77
C ARG A 60 -7.56 8.33 10.76
N ASP A 61 -6.34 8.83 10.65
CA ASP A 61 -5.83 9.95 11.46
C ASP A 61 -6.36 11.33 10.96
N GLY A 62 -7.34 11.35 10.05
CA GLY A 62 -7.95 12.57 9.51
C GLY A 62 -7.11 13.29 8.45
N CYS A 63 -5.99 12.72 8.02
CA CYS A 63 -5.12 13.29 6.98
C CYS A 63 -5.54 12.79 5.59
N PHE A 64 -6.47 13.49 4.95
CA PHE A 64 -6.90 13.17 3.59
C PHE A 64 -5.88 13.70 2.55
N ALA A 65 -4.81 12.93 2.33
CA ALA A 65 -3.83 13.21 1.27
C ALA A 65 -3.98 12.21 0.12
N ASN A 66 -3.97 12.71 -1.13
CA ASN A 66 -4.06 11.86 -2.32
C ASN A 66 -2.92 10.82 -2.34
N HIS A 67 -3.24 9.56 -2.64
CA HIS A 67 -2.29 8.46 -2.76
C HIS A 67 -1.07 8.78 -3.66
N LYS A 68 -1.23 9.61 -4.71
CA LYS A 68 -0.10 10.06 -5.55
C LYS A 68 0.88 10.96 -4.78
N ARG A 69 0.37 11.86 -3.93
CA ARG A 69 1.19 12.74 -3.08
C ARG A 69 1.96 11.93 -2.06
N ILE A 70 1.28 10.99 -1.40
CA ILE A 70 1.89 10.08 -0.42
C ILE A 70 2.98 9.23 -1.07
N TRP A 71 2.74 8.68 -2.27
CA TRP A 71 3.76 7.90 -2.98
C TRP A 71 5.02 8.73 -3.31
N ARG A 72 4.85 10.00 -3.73
CA ARG A 72 5.99 10.90 -3.99
C ARG A 72 6.80 11.19 -2.72
N LEU A 73 6.13 11.54 -1.62
CA LEU A 73 6.79 11.80 -0.34
C LEU A 73 7.44 10.54 0.23
N TYR A 74 6.77 9.38 0.12
CA TYR A 74 7.30 8.08 0.53
C TYR A 74 8.58 7.72 -0.20
N SER A 75 8.61 7.99 -1.52
CA SER A 75 9.78 7.71 -2.36
C SER A 75 10.93 8.66 -2.04
N LYS A 76 10.64 9.96 -1.82
CA LYS A 76 11.63 10.95 -1.38
C LYS A 76 12.20 10.65 0.01
N ALA A 77 11.38 10.16 0.93
CA ALA A 77 11.78 9.81 2.29
C ALA A 77 12.55 8.48 2.39
N GLY A 78 12.74 7.75 1.28
CA GLY A 78 13.52 6.50 1.29
C GLY A 78 12.89 5.36 2.10
N LEU A 79 11.59 5.44 2.39
CA LEU A 79 10.87 4.50 3.27
C LEU A 79 10.60 3.12 2.61
N SER A 80 11.02 2.93 1.36
CA SER A 80 10.81 1.71 0.60
C SER A 80 11.56 0.53 1.22
N VAL A 81 10.81 -0.54 1.51
CA VAL A 81 11.40 -1.78 2.04
C VAL A 81 12.25 -2.44 0.96
N HIS A 82 13.55 -2.58 1.22
CA HIS A 82 14.45 -3.27 0.31
C HIS A 82 14.08 -4.75 0.20
N LYS A 83 13.85 -5.24 -1.02
CA LYS A 83 13.54 -6.66 -1.25
C LYS A 83 14.81 -7.47 -1.07
N ARG A 84 14.83 -8.37 -0.08
CA ARG A 84 15.96 -9.28 0.12
C ARG A 84 16.09 -10.18 -1.11
N ARG A 85 17.26 -10.16 -1.76
CA ARG A 85 17.57 -11.05 -2.87
C ARG A 85 17.51 -12.50 -2.38
N ARG A 86 16.69 -13.34 -3.02
CA ARG A 86 16.64 -14.78 -2.74
C ARG A 86 18.00 -15.37 -3.14
N LYS A 87 18.66 -16.08 -2.21
CA LYS A 87 19.87 -16.85 -2.54
C LYS A 87 19.49 -17.90 -3.58
N ARG A 88 20.24 -17.97 -4.70
CA ARG A 88 20.11 -19.09 -5.63
C ARG A 88 20.69 -20.31 -4.92
N ILE A 89 19.83 -21.28 -4.61
CA ILE A 89 20.25 -22.61 -4.15
C ILE A 89 20.58 -23.41 -5.43
N ALA A 90 21.61 -24.24 -5.38
CA ALA A 90 21.93 -25.15 -6.48
C ALA A 90 20.69 -25.98 -6.86
N ALA A 91 20.52 -26.25 -8.16
CA ALA A 91 19.41 -27.06 -8.63
C ALA A 91 19.58 -28.49 -8.07
N VAL A 92 18.78 -28.81 -7.05
CA VAL A 92 18.62 -30.19 -6.58
C VAL A 92 17.80 -30.94 -7.62
N GLU A 93 18.19 -32.16 -7.96
CA GLU A 93 17.40 -33.02 -8.84
C GLU A 93 15.97 -33.14 -8.30
N ARG A 94 15.01 -32.78 -9.14
CA ARG A 94 13.59 -32.86 -8.78
C ARG A 94 13.18 -34.32 -8.80
N THR A 95 13.16 -34.95 -7.62
CA THR A 95 12.53 -36.26 -7.45
C THR A 95 11.03 -36.11 -7.70
N PRO A 96 10.45 -36.84 -8.67
CA PRO A 96 9.01 -36.80 -8.89
C PRO A 96 8.30 -37.33 -7.64
N LEU A 97 7.28 -36.60 -7.18
CA LEU A 97 6.41 -37.07 -6.11
C LEU A 97 5.76 -38.41 -6.55
N PRO A 98 5.69 -39.42 -5.68
CA PRO A 98 5.03 -40.67 -6.03
C PRO A 98 3.57 -40.37 -6.40
N LEU A 99 3.15 -40.89 -7.55
CA LEU A 99 1.75 -40.79 -7.98
C LEU A 99 0.87 -41.43 -6.91
N SER A 100 -0.06 -40.64 -6.37
CA SER A 100 -1.02 -41.13 -5.38
C SER A 100 -1.74 -42.35 -5.94
N ALA A 101 -1.69 -43.47 -5.21
CA ALA A 101 -2.36 -44.70 -5.61
C ALA A 101 -3.85 -44.40 -5.87
N LYS A 102 -4.33 -44.80 -7.05
CA LYS A 102 -5.71 -44.57 -7.49
C LYS A 102 -6.67 -44.94 -6.35
N ARG A 103 -7.48 -43.95 -5.93
CA ARG A 103 -8.57 -44.17 -4.97
C ARG A 103 -9.42 -45.32 -5.51
N ARG A 104 -9.62 -46.36 -4.71
CA ARG A 104 -10.55 -47.45 -5.03
C ARG A 104 -11.90 -46.82 -5.37
N PRO A 105 -12.57 -47.25 -6.46
CA PRO A 105 -13.89 -46.72 -6.78
C PRO A 105 -14.82 -47.00 -5.59
N PHE A 106 -15.51 -45.96 -5.10
CA PHE A 106 -16.56 -46.11 -4.11
C PHE A 106 -17.65 -47.00 -4.70
N SER A 107 -17.69 -48.27 -4.31
CA SER A 107 -18.78 -49.17 -4.64
C SER A 107 -19.98 -48.79 -3.78
N ILE A 108 -20.92 -48.04 -4.35
CA ILE A 108 -22.24 -47.83 -3.75
C ILE A 108 -23.02 -49.13 -3.97
N SER A 109 -22.90 -50.08 -3.05
CA SER A 109 -23.71 -51.30 -3.04
C SER A 109 -24.48 -51.40 -1.73
N ALA A 110 -25.50 -50.54 -1.57
CA ALA A 110 -26.66 -50.84 -0.76
C ALA A 110 -27.75 -49.79 -1.01
N PRO A 111 -28.97 -50.19 -1.45
CA PRO A 111 -30.12 -49.29 -1.40
C PRO A 111 -30.48 -49.07 0.08
N ILE A 112 -30.60 -47.80 0.47
CA ILE A 112 -31.15 -47.41 1.78
C ILE A 112 -32.61 -47.86 1.78
N GLN A 113 -32.92 -48.95 2.50
CA GLN A 113 -34.31 -49.36 2.70
C GLN A 113 -35.00 -48.31 3.57
N SER A 114 -35.82 -47.47 2.95
CA SER A 114 -36.74 -46.58 3.66
C SER A 114 -37.93 -47.38 4.18
N THR A 115 -37.81 -47.98 5.36
CA THR A 115 -38.96 -48.53 6.08
C THR A 115 -39.61 -47.42 6.91
N PHE A 116 -40.47 -46.61 6.26
CA PHE A 116 -41.44 -45.80 7.00
C PHE A 116 -42.74 -46.61 7.16
N PRO A 117 -43.12 -47.05 8.37
CA PRO A 117 -44.42 -47.67 8.58
C PRO A 117 -45.52 -46.59 8.50
N ARG A 118 -46.39 -46.76 7.52
CA ARG A 118 -47.65 -46.05 7.33
C ARG A 118 -48.68 -46.55 8.36
N ALA A 119 -48.92 -45.80 9.43
CA ALA A 119 -50.10 -45.88 10.31
C ALA A 119 -50.04 -44.63 11.24
N LEU A 120 -51.07 -43.85 11.58
CA LEU A 120 -52.51 -44.02 11.77
C LEU A 120 -53.16 -42.65 11.47
N LYS A 121 -54.24 -42.55 10.68
CA LYS A 121 -55.63 -42.49 11.19
C LYS A 121 -55.77 -41.65 12.48
N TYR A 122 -56.20 -40.40 12.34
CA TYR A 122 -56.94 -39.69 13.38
C TYR A 122 -58.29 -39.25 12.77
N PRO A 123 -59.42 -39.67 13.36
CA PRO A 123 -60.73 -39.08 13.10
C PRO A 123 -61.02 -37.92 14.07
N PHE A 124 -61.90 -37.01 13.62
CA PHE A 124 -62.46 -35.81 14.26
C PHE A 124 -61.68 -34.51 14.11
#